data_AF-W9SU28-F1
#
_entry.id   AF-W9SU28-F1
#
_cell.length_a   1.000
_cell.length_b   1.000
_cell.length_c   1.000
_cell.angle_alpha   90.00
_cell.angle_beta   90.00
_cell.angle_gamma   90.00
#
_symmetry.space_group_name_H-M   'P 1'
#
loop_
_entity.id
_entity.type
_entity.pdbx_description
1 polymer ?
#
loop_
_entity_poly.entity_id
_entity_poly.type
_entity_poly.pdbx_seq_one_letter_code
_entity_poly.pdbx_strand_id
1 'polypeptide(L)'
;MKRKREEEKVGSEIRSAIEELSTLAKLKPKNDHNPGAAQIPTVPFLSICDLVIQVLDKIGPTMTVLRKDIHQNIQRLEKVLESDPSLYSNAVEILKKEESEGNSRMRTSCSRAFVWLTRSLDFTVALLQNLTKDFGQNNMEKAVEESYNITLKSWHGPSTEFRNPESMVQSLKAQNFASNLNGIHLGDFVLSVYEGHYKMMNNYQNFKANSENYPFPNLRNLVMVAGHSVYTSSSCGKVDKEDSWFLESYQKNPGQASTFLAHIQEGIDIAAKDEAALLLFSGGETRKDAGPRSEAQSYWAVAEAKEWFGKGENVRSRALTEEHARDSFENLLFSVCRFRELTGTYPQNISVVSYDFKEERFAQLHRSALGFPESRFSYSGTPAISSAKAAAQKGEALVRTQFKEDPYGCQGSLYRKKLGRDPFHRTIPYPNGCPEIEGLFRYCGTAPYPGYLPWAQ
;
A
#
# COMPACT_ATOMS: atom_id res chain seq x y z
N MET A 1 -33.37 1.60 13.32
CA MET A 1 -32.77 1.76 11.97
C MET A 1 -31.26 2.00 11.99
N LYS A 2 -30.71 2.88 12.85
CA LYS A 2 -29.27 3.19 12.87
C LYS A 2 -28.37 2.01 13.29
N ARG A 3 -28.73 1.31 14.37
CA ARG A 3 -28.00 0.13 14.90
C ARG A 3 -27.95 -1.05 13.92
N LYS A 4 -29.06 -1.32 13.20
CA LYS A 4 -29.14 -2.37 12.17
C LYS A 4 -28.24 -2.07 10.96
N ARG A 5 -28.08 -0.80 10.57
CA ARG A 5 -27.16 -0.37 9.50
C ARG A 5 -25.69 -0.45 9.92
N GLU A 6 -25.38 -0.22 11.20
CA GLU A 6 -24.03 -0.39 11.74
C GLU A 6 -23.62 -1.86 11.79
N GLU A 7 -24.53 -2.75 12.20
CA GLU A 7 -24.32 -4.21 12.21
C GLU A 7 -24.14 -4.78 10.77
N GLU A 8 -24.92 -4.30 9.79
CA GLU A 8 -24.76 -4.67 8.38
C GLU A 8 -23.42 -4.19 7.79
N LYS A 9 -22.96 -2.99 8.20
CA LYS A 9 -21.68 -2.42 7.78
C LYS A 9 -20.50 -3.19 8.35
N VAL A 10 -20.49 -3.46 9.66
CA VAL A 10 -19.45 -4.29 10.32
C VAL A 10 -19.40 -5.67 9.68
N GLY A 11 -20.57 -6.24 9.33
CA GLY A 11 -20.64 -7.50 8.62
C GLY A 11 -20.04 -7.50 7.22
N SER A 12 -20.21 -6.43 6.47
CA SER A 12 -19.58 -6.26 5.16
C SER A 12 -18.06 -6.11 5.25
N GLU A 13 -17.57 -5.41 6.27
CA GLU A 13 -16.13 -5.20 6.51
C GLU A 13 -15.45 -6.50 6.93
N ILE A 14 -16.10 -7.33 7.75
CA ILE A 14 -15.62 -8.66 8.14
C ILE A 14 -15.55 -9.60 6.93
N ARG A 15 -16.58 -9.59 6.06
CA ARG A 15 -16.57 -10.38 4.82
C ARG A 15 -15.44 -9.96 3.88
N SER A 16 -15.18 -8.66 3.74
CA SER A 16 -14.07 -8.11 2.96
C SER A 16 -12.71 -8.59 3.49
N ALA A 17 -12.52 -8.57 4.81
CA ALA A 17 -11.26 -9.01 5.40
C ALA A 17 -11.05 -10.54 5.30
N ILE A 18 -12.13 -11.33 5.31
CA ILE A 18 -12.08 -12.79 5.05
C ILE A 18 -11.64 -13.06 3.61
N GLU A 19 -12.15 -12.30 2.64
CA GLU A 19 -11.76 -12.41 1.24
C GLU A 19 -10.28 -12.03 1.03
N GLU A 20 -9.82 -10.95 1.67
CA GLU A 20 -8.41 -10.53 1.64
C GLU A 20 -7.48 -11.60 2.25
N LEU A 21 -7.83 -12.15 3.41
CA LEU A 21 -7.06 -13.25 4.03
C LEU A 21 -7.05 -14.52 3.14
N SER A 22 -8.14 -14.80 2.44
CA SER A 22 -8.26 -15.93 1.49
C SER A 22 -7.43 -15.72 0.21
N THR A 23 -7.15 -14.48 -0.18
CA THR A 23 -6.29 -14.17 -1.33
C THR A 23 -4.80 -14.34 -1.03
N LEU A 24 -4.38 -14.09 0.21
CA LEU A 24 -2.97 -14.18 0.62
C LEU A 24 -2.50 -15.62 0.86
N ALA A 25 -3.41 -16.53 1.20
CA ALA A 25 -3.14 -17.97 1.32
C ALA A 25 -2.83 -18.66 -0.03
N LYS A 26 -3.01 -17.97 -1.17
CA LYS A 26 -2.75 -18.46 -2.53
C LYS A 26 -1.27 -18.39 -2.93
N LEU A 27 -0.39 -17.88 -2.07
CA LEU A 27 1.04 -17.71 -2.33
C LEU A 27 1.82 -18.93 -1.82
N LYS A 28 2.17 -19.87 -2.72
CA LYS A 28 3.24 -20.86 -2.43
C LYS A 28 4.41 -20.65 -3.42
N PRO A 29 5.67 -20.71 -2.95
CA PRO A 29 6.84 -20.77 -3.84
C PRO A 29 6.91 -22.08 -4.62
N LYS A 30 7.40 -21.99 -5.86
CA LYS A 30 7.73 -23.12 -6.74
C LYS A 30 8.75 -24.03 -6.06
N ASN A 31 8.48 -25.33 -6.10
CA ASN A 31 9.46 -26.39 -5.88
C ASN A 31 10.62 -26.23 -6.87
N ASP A 32 11.85 -26.12 -6.35
CA ASP A 32 13.02 -26.71 -6.99
C ASP A 32 13.86 -27.43 -5.91
N HIS A 33 13.85 -28.76 -6.01
CA HIS A 33 14.85 -29.72 -5.54
C HIS A 33 15.51 -29.56 -4.15
N ASN A 34 14.78 -29.77 -3.04
CA ASN A 34 15.30 -30.50 -1.87
C ASN A 34 14.16 -30.99 -0.95
N PRO A 35 13.92 -32.29 -0.74
CA PRO A 35 12.75 -32.79 0.02
C PRO A 35 12.90 -32.69 1.55
N GLY A 36 13.78 -31.85 2.09
CA GLY A 36 14.18 -31.87 3.51
C GLY A 36 14.05 -30.58 4.32
N ALA A 37 13.71 -29.43 3.73
CA ALA A 37 13.68 -28.16 4.47
C ALA A 37 12.29 -27.53 4.43
N ALA A 38 11.58 -27.56 5.56
CA ALA A 38 10.39 -26.74 5.74
C ALA A 38 10.78 -25.26 5.60
N GLN A 39 10.09 -24.53 4.71
CA GLN A 39 10.31 -23.10 4.47
C GLN A 39 9.04 -22.34 4.85
N ILE A 40 9.15 -21.48 5.86
CA ILE A 40 8.09 -20.57 6.30
C ILE A 40 8.62 -19.16 6.05
N PRO A 41 8.22 -18.49 4.95
CA PRO A 41 8.66 -17.13 4.69
C PRO A 41 8.26 -16.18 5.82
N THR A 42 9.25 -15.61 6.53
CA THR A 42 9.04 -14.80 7.73
C THR A 42 8.20 -13.56 7.43
N VAL A 43 8.55 -12.81 6.38
CA VAL A 43 7.84 -11.57 6.03
C VAL A 43 6.37 -11.84 5.67
N PRO A 44 6.02 -12.77 4.76
CA PRO A 44 4.62 -13.12 4.50
C PRO A 44 3.86 -13.62 5.74
N PHE A 45 4.50 -14.42 6.60
CA PHE A 45 3.88 -14.88 7.84
C PHE A 45 3.52 -13.71 8.77
N LEU A 46 4.45 -12.78 8.98
CA LEU A 46 4.22 -11.61 9.82
C LEU A 46 3.17 -10.67 9.22
N SER A 47 3.15 -10.50 7.89
CA SER A 47 2.11 -9.72 7.21
C SER A 47 0.70 -10.30 7.42
N ILE A 48 0.56 -11.63 7.44
CA ILE A 48 -0.72 -12.27 7.78
C ILE A 48 -1.10 -11.96 9.23
N CYS A 49 -0.14 -11.99 10.16
CA CYS A 49 -0.40 -11.64 11.57
C CYS A 49 -0.79 -10.15 11.75
N ASP A 50 -0.21 -9.23 10.98
CA ASP A 50 -0.61 -7.81 10.98
C ASP A 50 -2.03 -7.61 10.45
N LEU A 51 -2.45 -8.38 9.44
CA LEU A 51 -3.83 -8.36 8.95
C LEU A 51 -4.81 -8.87 10.00
N VAL A 52 -4.42 -9.88 10.79
CA VAL A 52 -5.22 -10.29 11.95
C VAL A 52 -5.41 -9.13 12.92
N ILE A 53 -4.37 -8.32 13.20
CA ILE A 53 -4.52 -7.13 14.06
C ILE A 53 -5.57 -6.17 13.50
N GLN A 54 -5.58 -5.95 12.17
CA GLN A 54 -6.57 -5.09 11.51
C GLN A 54 -7.99 -5.64 11.63
N VAL A 55 -8.18 -6.94 11.41
CA VAL A 55 -9.48 -7.61 11.62
C VAL A 55 -9.97 -7.45 13.05
N LEU A 56 -9.09 -7.76 14.01
CA LEU A 56 -9.41 -7.66 15.44
C LEU A 56 -9.69 -6.22 15.87
N ASP A 57 -9.09 -5.21 15.22
CA ASP A 57 -9.35 -3.78 15.51
C ASP A 57 -10.80 -3.41 15.14
N LYS A 58 -11.32 -3.95 14.04
CA LYS A 58 -12.71 -3.73 13.60
C LYS A 58 -13.74 -4.36 14.53
N ILE A 59 -13.37 -5.45 15.22
CA ILE A 59 -14.24 -6.07 16.24
C ILE A 59 -14.35 -5.18 17.48
N GLY A 60 -13.31 -4.39 17.79
CA GLY A 60 -13.35 -3.35 18.79
C GLY A 60 -12.59 -3.66 20.09
N PRO A 61 -12.85 -2.89 21.17
CA PRO A 61 -12.00 -2.86 22.36
C PRO A 61 -11.78 -4.22 23.05
N THR A 62 -12.73 -5.16 22.94
CA THR A 62 -12.64 -6.51 23.52
C THR A 62 -11.43 -7.30 22.99
N MET A 63 -10.96 -7.01 21.77
CA MET A 63 -9.80 -7.69 21.18
C MET A 63 -8.46 -7.01 21.48
N THR A 64 -8.45 -5.89 22.21
CA THR A 64 -7.23 -5.09 22.46
C THR A 64 -6.12 -5.88 23.13
N VAL A 65 -6.46 -6.78 24.06
CA VAL A 65 -5.47 -7.63 24.75
C VAL A 65 -4.76 -8.54 23.76
N LEU A 66 -5.54 -9.23 22.91
CA LEU A 66 -5.04 -10.16 21.89
C LEU A 66 -4.24 -9.42 20.83
N ARG A 67 -4.72 -8.26 20.35
CA ARG A 67 -3.98 -7.42 19.40
C ARG A 67 -2.61 -6.99 19.92
N LYS A 68 -2.56 -6.56 21.18
CA LYS A 68 -1.29 -6.17 21.82
C LYS A 68 -0.34 -7.35 21.94
N ASP A 69 -0.83 -8.54 22.27
CA ASP A 69 -0.01 -9.76 22.35
C ASP A 69 0.53 -10.17 20.96
N ILE A 70 -0.33 -10.19 19.94
CA ILE A 70 0.05 -10.47 18.54
C ILE A 70 1.13 -9.47 18.09
N HIS A 71 0.90 -8.17 18.30
CA HIS A 71 1.86 -7.13 17.91
C HIS A 71 3.23 -7.31 18.60
N GLN A 72 3.24 -7.63 19.89
CA GLN A 72 4.49 -7.89 20.62
C GLN A 72 5.21 -9.15 20.11
N ASN A 73 4.46 -10.17 19.68
CA ASN A 73 5.03 -11.37 19.11
C ASN A 73 5.58 -11.13 17.70
N ILE A 74 4.92 -10.30 16.88
CA ILE A 74 5.42 -9.85 15.56
C ILE A 74 6.74 -9.11 15.73
N GLN A 75 6.77 -8.06 16.56
CA GLN A 75 7.97 -7.25 16.81
C GLN A 75 9.17 -8.09 17.26
N ARG A 76 8.92 -9.19 17.99
CA ARG A 76 9.98 -10.09 18.43
C ARG A 76 10.63 -10.83 17.27
N LEU A 77 9.83 -11.32 16.32
CA LEU A 77 10.35 -11.98 15.12
C LEU A 77 10.99 -10.98 14.14
N GLU A 78 10.40 -9.79 13.98
CA GLU A 78 10.96 -8.70 13.16
C GLU A 78 12.37 -8.32 13.63
N LYS A 79 12.57 -8.18 14.94
CA LYS A 79 13.88 -7.85 15.51
C LYS A 79 14.96 -8.88 15.18
N VAL A 80 14.60 -10.16 15.07
CA VAL A 80 15.56 -11.20 14.65
C VAL A 80 15.76 -11.14 13.14
N LEU A 81 14.69 -10.96 12.36
CA LEU A 81 14.77 -10.77 10.92
C LEU A 81 15.70 -9.60 10.55
N GLU A 82 15.62 -8.47 11.25
CA GLU A 82 16.48 -7.29 11.05
C GLU A 82 17.97 -7.58 11.26
N SER A 83 18.32 -8.57 12.08
CA SER A 83 19.71 -8.89 12.38
C SER A 83 20.44 -9.60 11.23
N ASP A 84 19.72 -10.42 10.46
CA ASP A 84 20.19 -11.01 9.20
C ASP A 84 18.98 -11.31 8.30
N PRO A 85 18.57 -10.34 7.47
CA PRO A 85 17.36 -10.49 6.65
C PRO A 85 17.45 -11.65 5.64
N SER A 86 18.66 -12.07 5.27
CA SER A 86 18.87 -13.13 4.30
C SER A 86 18.62 -14.51 4.93
N LEU A 87 19.24 -14.76 6.08
CA LEU A 87 19.14 -16.01 6.82
C LEU A 87 17.75 -16.19 7.44
N TYR A 88 17.23 -15.13 8.06
CA TYR A 88 15.96 -15.17 8.78
C TYR A 88 14.76 -14.83 7.91
N SER A 89 14.93 -14.77 6.58
CA SER A 89 13.82 -14.74 5.62
C SER A 89 12.95 -16.01 5.71
N ASN A 90 13.49 -17.09 6.30
CA ASN A 90 12.77 -18.31 6.68
C ASN A 90 12.64 -18.40 8.21
N ALA A 91 11.41 -18.40 8.73
CA ALA A 91 11.13 -18.44 10.16
C ALA A 91 11.65 -19.74 10.80
N VAL A 92 11.77 -20.82 10.02
CA VAL A 92 12.35 -22.09 10.50
C VAL A 92 13.81 -21.91 10.93
N GLU A 93 14.57 -21.01 10.30
CA GLU A 93 15.96 -20.72 10.70
C GLU A 93 16.03 -19.93 12.01
N ILE A 94 15.05 -19.05 12.26
CA ILE A 94 14.89 -18.38 13.57
C ILE A 94 14.66 -19.41 14.67
N LEU A 95 13.77 -20.38 14.43
CA LEU A 95 13.43 -21.43 15.39
C LEU A 95 14.60 -22.38 15.66
N LYS A 96 15.29 -22.83 14.60
CA LYS A 96 16.47 -23.69 14.71
C LYS A 96 17.59 -23.01 15.50
N LYS A 97 17.83 -21.73 15.27
CA LYS A 97 18.81 -20.95 16.02
C LYS A 97 18.48 -20.96 17.51
N GLU A 98 17.26 -20.60 17.89
CA GLU A 98 16.87 -20.57 19.30
C GLU A 98 16.86 -21.94 19.97
N GLU A 99 16.56 -23.01 19.22
CA GLU A 99 16.69 -24.38 19.70
C GLU A 99 18.16 -24.76 19.95
N SER A 100 19.06 -24.43 19.01
CA SER A 100 20.49 -24.69 19.15
C SER A 100 21.14 -23.93 20.31
N GLU A 101 20.63 -22.72 20.60
CA GLU A 101 21.08 -21.88 21.72
C GLU A 101 20.42 -22.24 23.06
N GLY A 102 19.49 -23.21 23.07
CA GLY A 102 18.75 -23.60 24.28
C GLY A 102 17.73 -22.56 24.78
N ASN A 103 17.47 -21.52 23.97
CA ASN A 103 16.64 -20.38 24.33
C ASN A 103 15.17 -20.53 23.93
N SER A 104 14.83 -21.54 23.12
CA SER A 104 13.49 -21.73 22.53
C SER A 104 12.34 -21.75 23.56
N ARG A 105 12.60 -22.17 24.80
CA ARG A 105 11.59 -22.25 25.88
C ARG A 105 11.49 -20.98 26.74
N MET A 106 12.44 -20.06 26.63
CA MET A 106 12.47 -18.83 27.43
C MET A 106 11.24 -17.97 27.19
N ARG A 107 10.69 -17.34 28.22
CA ARG A 107 9.44 -16.56 28.13
C ARG A 107 9.38 -15.60 26.93
N THR A 108 10.50 -14.97 26.60
CA THR A 108 10.66 -13.95 25.57
C THR A 108 11.29 -14.50 24.28
N SER A 109 11.21 -15.79 24.00
CA SER A 109 11.73 -16.39 22.76
C SER A 109 10.83 -16.14 21.56
N CYS A 110 11.43 -16.12 20.38
CA CYS A 110 10.75 -16.08 19.08
C CYS A 110 9.96 -17.37 18.84
N SER A 111 10.45 -18.50 19.34
CA SER A 111 9.79 -19.80 19.24
C SER A 111 8.42 -19.82 19.89
N ARG A 112 8.30 -19.17 21.06
CA ARG A 112 6.99 -19.03 21.72
C ARG A 112 6.14 -17.95 21.08
N ALA A 113 6.75 -16.86 20.64
CA ALA A 113 6.03 -15.83 19.89
C ALA A 113 5.39 -16.44 18.64
N PHE A 114 6.13 -17.24 17.89
CA PHE A 114 5.64 -17.97 16.72
C PHE A 114 4.46 -18.88 17.07
N VAL A 115 4.54 -19.66 18.16
CA VAL A 115 3.42 -20.51 18.64
C VAL A 115 2.19 -19.68 19.03
N TRP A 116 2.36 -18.53 19.69
CA TRP A 116 1.23 -17.67 20.04
C TRP A 116 0.61 -16.98 18.83
N LEU A 117 1.42 -16.64 17.82
CA LEU A 117 0.93 -16.16 16.54
C LEU A 117 0.10 -17.22 15.81
N THR A 118 0.56 -18.47 15.74
CA THR A 118 -0.22 -19.55 15.11
C THR A 118 -1.53 -19.82 15.84
N ARG A 119 -1.52 -19.81 17.18
CA ARG A 119 -2.77 -19.96 17.96
C ARG A 119 -3.74 -18.78 17.77
N SER A 120 -3.19 -17.58 17.60
CA SER A 120 -3.99 -16.39 17.30
C SER A 120 -4.62 -16.46 15.91
N LEU A 121 -3.91 -17.06 14.94
CA LEU A 121 -4.45 -17.36 13.61
C LEU A 121 -5.58 -18.39 13.70
N ASP A 122 -5.39 -19.48 14.45
CA ASP A 122 -6.45 -20.49 14.67
C ASP A 122 -7.71 -19.88 15.29
N PHE A 123 -7.55 -19.05 16.33
CA PHE A 123 -8.65 -18.31 16.95
C PHE A 123 -9.36 -17.40 15.94
N THR A 124 -8.60 -16.68 15.12
CA THR A 124 -9.15 -15.75 14.13
C THR A 124 -9.93 -16.50 13.07
N VAL A 125 -9.44 -17.64 12.60
CA VAL A 125 -10.16 -18.51 11.66
C VAL A 125 -11.49 -18.98 12.27
N ALA A 126 -11.46 -19.50 13.50
CA ALA A 126 -12.67 -19.92 14.21
C ALA A 126 -13.68 -18.77 14.38
N LEU A 127 -13.18 -17.58 14.72
CA LEU A 127 -14.00 -16.38 14.89
C LEU A 127 -14.67 -15.95 13.60
N LEU A 128 -13.92 -15.89 12.50
CA LEU A 128 -14.46 -15.53 11.20
C LEU A 128 -15.48 -16.58 10.69
N GLN A 129 -15.24 -17.86 10.95
CA GLN A 129 -16.20 -18.92 10.65
C GLN A 129 -17.49 -18.79 11.47
N ASN A 130 -17.40 -18.47 12.76
CA ASN A 130 -18.56 -18.30 13.62
C ASN A 130 -19.36 -17.02 13.29
N LEU A 131 -18.66 -15.95 12.87
CA LEU A 131 -19.29 -14.71 12.41
C LEU A 131 -19.98 -14.86 11.05
N THR A 132 -19.47 -15.72 10.16
CA THR A 132 -20.06 -15.97 8.84
C THR A 132 -21.25 -16.90 8.86
N LYS A 133 -21.29 -17.87 9.79
CA LYS A 133 -22.38 -18.85 9.89
C LYS A 133 -23.73 -18.24 10.30
N ASP A 134 -23.73 -17.23 11.18
CA ASP A 134 -24.97 -16.67 11.75
C ASP A 134 -25.00 -15.12 11.71
N PHE A 135 -24.89 -14.57 10.51
CA PHE A 135 -25.03 -13.12 10.28
C PHE A 135 -26.44 -12.64 10.69
N GLY A 136 -26.56 -12.08 11.90
CA GLY A 136 -27.76 -11.38 12.37
C GLY A 136 -28.58 -12.07 13.47
N GLN A 137 -28.14 -13.22 14.00
CA GLN A 137 -28.82 -13.88 15.14
C GLN A 137 -27.93 -14.10 16.37
N ASN A 138 -26.61 -14.24 16.22
CA ASN A 138 -25.69 -14.41 17.35
C ASN A 138 -25.07 -13.08 17.79
N ASN A 139 -25.03 -12.86 19.10
CA ASN A 139 -24.27 -11.78 19.73
C ASN A 139 -22.76 -12.01 19.48
N MET A 140 -22.03 -10.99 19.01
CA MET A 140 -20.57 -10.99 18.77
C MET A 140 -19.79 -11.63 19.92
N GLU A 141 -20.25 -11.41 21.16
CA GLU A 141 -19.68 -11.96 22.39
C GLU A 141 -19.69 -13.49 22.41
N LYS A 142 -20.79 -14.12 21.94
CA LYS A 142 -20.93 -15.57 21.85
C LYS A 142 -20.01 -16.17 20.79
N ALA A 143 -19.88 -15.50 19.63
CA ALA A 143 -18.96 -15.94 18.57
C ALA A 143 -17.50 -15.89 19.03
N VAL A 144 -17.13 -14.85 19.78
CA VAL A 144 -15.81 -14.73 20.41
C VAL A 144 -15.60 -15.84 21.45
N GLU A 145 -16.59 -16.07 22.32
CA GLU A 145 -16.52 -17.10 23.37
C GLU A 145 -16.39 -18.52 22.80
N GLU A 146 -17.20 -18.88 21.81
CA GLU A 146 -17.14 -20.18 21.14
C GLU A 146 -15.79 -20.40 20.46
N SER A 147 -15.29 -19.38 19.76
CA SER A 147 -13.98 -19.43 19.09
C SER A 147 -12.85 -19.57 20.09
N TYR A 148 -12.93 -18.86 21.21
CA TYR A 148 -11.97 -18.95 22.30
C TYR A 148 -11.97 -20.36 22.93
N ASN A 149 -13.16 -20.90 23.20
CA ASN A 149 -13.33 -22.21 23.84
C ASN A 149 -12.70 -23.36 23.03
N ILE A 150 -12.78 -23.30 21.70
CA ILE A 150 -12.25 -24.37 20.84
C ILE A 150 -10.78 -24.17 20.43
N THR A 151 -10.21 -22.97 20.64
CA THR A 151 -8.83 -22.65 20.20
C THR A 151 -7.89 -22.32 21.36
N LEU A 152 -8.08 -21.15 22.00
CA LEU A 152 -7.14 -20.58 22.98
C LEU A 152 -7.31 -21.16 24.39
N LYS A 153 -8.51 -21.59 24.76
CA LYS A 153 -8.84 -22.04 26.12
C LYS A 153 -7.95 -23.16 26.63
N SER A 154 -7.63 -24.15 25.80
CA SER A 154 -6.77 -25.27 26.17
C SER A 154 -5.33 -24.84 26.51
N TRP A 155 -4.93 -23.64 26.09
CA TRP A 155 -3.60 -23.08 26.30
C TRP A 155 -3.53 -22.09 27.47
N HIS A 156 -4.66 -21.80 28.12
CA HIS A 156 -4.76 -20.95 29.31
C HIS A 156 -4.95 -21.84 30.56
N GLY A 157 -4.05 -21.75 31.56
CA GLY A 157 -3.96 -22.70 32.69
C GLY A 157 -4.99 -22.50 33.83
N PRO A 158 -5.11 -23.40 34.82
CA PRO A 158 -6.11 -23.31 35.90
C PRO A 158 -5.95 -22.11 36.86
N SER A 159 -4.76 -21.53 36.91
CA SER A 159 -4.46 -20.29 37.65
C SER A 159 -4.62 -19.04 36.78
N THR A 160 -5.10 -19.22 35.55
CA THR A 160 -5.51 -18.10 34.70
C THR A 160 -6.99 -17.83 34.99
N GLU A 161 -7.29 -16.57 35.25
CA GLU A 161 -8.57 -16.02 35.67
C GLU A 161 -9.60 -16.10 34.53
N PHE A 162 -9.89 -17.29 34.01
CA PHE A 162 -10.81 -17.54 32.90
C PHE A 162 -11.97 -18.40 33.36
N ARG A 163 -12.81 -17.85 34.24
CA ARG A 163 -14.10 -18.47 34.56
C ARG A 163 -15.28 -17.50 34.67
N ASN A 164 -15.24 -16.36 33.97
CA ASN A 164 -16.47 -15.59 33.77
C ASN A 164 -16.43 -14.75 32.46
N PRO A 165 -17.33 -14.97 31.48
CA PRO A 165 -17.33 -14.25 30.19
C PRO A 165 -17.42 -12.72 30.30
N GLU A 166 -17.92 -12.20 31.42
CA GLU A 166 -18.06 -10.76 31.68
C GLU A 166 -16.71 -10.04 31.92
N SER A 167 -15.63 -10.75 32.29
CA SER A 167 -14.34 -10.13 32.64
C SER A 167 -13.35 -9.95 31.48
N MET A 168 -13.57 -10.58 30.32
CA MET A 168 -12.75 -10.37 29.10
C MET A 168 -12.79 -8.90 28.61
N VAL A 169 -13.77 -8.14 29.09
CA VAL A 169 -14.05 -6.74 28.74
C VAL A 169 -13.16 -5.74 29.51
N GLN A 170 -12.40 -6.09 30.57
CA GLN A 170 -11.77 -5.07 31.42
C GLN A 170 -10.24 -4.98 31.58
N SER A 171 -9.42 -6.03 31.48
CA SER A 171 -7.95 -5.85 31.58
C SER A 171 -7.23 -7.19 31.46
N LEU A 172 -6.40 -7.49 30.47
CA LEU A 172 -5.11 -6.85 30.20
C LEU A 172 -4.11 -6.82 31.38
N LYS A 173 -4.19 -7.71 32.38
CA LYS A 173 -3.14 -7.79 33.41
C LYS A 173 -2.61 -9.21 33.70
N ALA A 174 -1.40 -9.42 33.20
CA ALA A 174 -0.26 -10.08 33.85
C ALA A 174 -0.15 -11.63 33.90
N GLN A 175 0.70 -12.12 32.98
CA GLN A 175 1.86 -13.01 33.19
C GLN A 175 1.71 -14.53 33.53
N ASN A 176 2.02 -15.36 32.51
CA ASN A 176 3.06 -16.43 32.44
C ASN A 176 2.69 -17.94 32.37
N PHE A 177 3.51 -18.66 31.57
CA PHE A 177 3.50 -20.06 31.03
C PHE A 177 3.50 -21.19 32.09
N ALA A 178 3.20 -22.48 31.84
CA ALA A 178 3.57 -23.44 30.77
C ALA A 178 2.62 -24.67 30.82
N SER A 179 2.27 -25.37 29.74
CA SER A 179 3.01 -26.53 29.20
C SER A 179 2.07 -27.34 28.28
N ASN A 180 2.66 -28.19 27.43
CA ASN A 180 2.07 -29.33 26.72
C ASN A 180 1.32 -29.05 25.41
N LEU A 181 2.13 -28.98 24.35
CA LEU A 181 1.79 -29.48 23.03
C LEU A 181 1.30 -30.93 23.13
N ASN A 182 0.09 -31.21 22.63
CA ASN A 182 -0.16 -32.34 21.74
C ASN A 182 -1.60 -32.33 21.23
N GLY A 183 -1.71 -32.43 19.90
CA GLY A 183 -2.92 -32.86 19.20
C GLY A 183 -3.87 -31.73 18.82
N ILE A 184 -3.93 -31.40 17.53
CA ILE A 184 -5.00 -31.87 16.62
C ILE A 184 -4.72 -31.38 15.18
N HIS A 185 -4.68 -32.36 14.27
CA HIS A 185 -4.88 -32.38 12.82
C HIS A 185 -4.85 -31.07 11.99
N LEU A 186 -3.65 -30.52 11.79
CA LEU A 186 -3.37 -29.57 10.69
C LEU A 186 -3.15 -30.31 9.34
N GLY A 187 -2.87 -31.62 9.37
CA GLY A 187 -2.52 -32.40 8.18
C GLY A 187 -3.69 -32.66 7.22
N ASP A 188 -4.87 -33.00 7.75
CA ASP A 188 -5.97 -33.49 6.91
C ASP A 188 -6.77 -32.36 6.25
N PHE A 189 -6.76 -31.17 6.85
CA PHE A 189 -7.34 -29.97 6.22
C PHE A 189 -6.40 -29.36 5.18
N VAL A 190 -5.08 -29.38 5.42
CA VAL A 190 -4.11 -28.99 4.38
C VAL A 190 -4.25 -29.93 3.19
N LEU A 191 -4.45 -31.25 3.39
CA LEU A 191 -4.63 -32.19 2.30
C LEU A 191 -5.97 -31.99 1.55
N SER A 192 -7.09 -31.70 2.21
CA SER A 192 -8.37 -31.50 1.52
C SER A 192 -8.45 -30.19 0.73
N VAL A 193 -7.79 -29.12 1.23
CA VAL A 193 -7.60 -27.86 0.51
C VAL A 193 -6.60 -28.01 -0.65
N TYR A 194 -5.64 -28.94 -0.53
CA TYR A 194 -4.65 -29.24 -1.58
C TYR A 194 -5.21 -30.16 -2.69
N GLU A 195 -5.96 -31.21 -2.33
CA GLU A 195 -6.49 -32.22 -3.26
C GLU A 195 -7.70 -31.74 -4.05
N GLY A 196 -8.56 -30.92 -3.45
CA GLY A 196 -9.67 -30.27 -4.18
C GLY A 196 -9.18 -29.39 -5.34
N HIS A 197 -7.95 -28.87 -5.25
CA HIS A 197 -7.38 -27.97 -6.24
C HIS A 197 -6.52 -28.68 -7.31
N TYR A 198 -6.04 -29.90 -7.09
CA TYR A 198 -5.25 -30.59 -8.12
C TYR A 198 -6.10 -31.00 -9.34
N LYS A 199 -7.40 -31.28 -9.16
CA LYS A 199 -8.33 -31.53 -10.28
C LYS A 199 -8.70 -30.27 -11.08
N MET A 200 -8.50 -29.07 -10.53
CA MET A 200 -8.73 -27.80 -11.24
C MET A 200 -7.46 -27.17 -11.82
N MET A 201 -6.27 -27.67 -11.46
CA MET A 201 -4.99 -27.12 -11.90
C MET A 201 -4.51 -27.61 -13.28
N ASN A 202 -5.17 -28.59 -13.90
CA ASN A 202 -4.89 -28.93 -15.31
C ASN A 202 -5.47 -27.91 -16.32
N ASN A 203 -6.13 -26.85 -15.86
CA ASN A 203 -6.69 -25.79 -16.70
C ASN A 203 -5.92 -24.45 -16.65
N TYR A 204 -4.85 -24.34 -15.85
CA TYR A 204 -4.08 -23.09 -15.67
C TYR A 204 -2.85 -22.93 -16.59
N GLN A 205 -2.77 -23.72 -17.66
CA GLN A 205 -2.04 -23.32 -18.87
C GLN A 205 -2.90 -22.46 -19.82
N ASN A 206 -4.14 -22.08 -19.44
CA ASN A 206 -5.07 -21.40 -20.36
C ASN A 206 -5.74 -20.10 -19.88
N PHE A 207 -5.34 -19.48 -18.75
CA PHE A 207 -5.87 -18.16 -18.37
C PHE A 207 -4.93 -17.01 -18.75
N LYS A 208 -4.92 -16.67 -20.05
CA LYS A 208 -4.84 -15.26 -20.45
C LYS A 208 -6.06 -14.58 -19.81
N ALA A 209 -5.85 -13.70 -18.84
CA ALA A 209 -6.94 -12.93 -18.23
C ALA A 209 -7.68 -12.17 -19.35
N ASN A 210 -8.99 -12.40 -19.47
CA ASN A 210 -9.85 -11.60 -20.33
C ASN A 210 -9.69 -10.13 -19.92
N SER A 211 -9.51 -9.24 -20.90
CA SER A 211 -9.36 -7.80 -20.72
C SER A 211 -10.55 -7.11 -20.05
N GLU A 212 -11.63 -7.82 -19.72
CA GLU A 212 -12.91 -7.27 -19.25
C GLU A 212 -12.96 -6.93 -17.75
N ASN A 213 -11.94 -7.24 -16.95
CA ASN A 213 -11.97 -7.08 -15.49
C ASN A 213 -11.27 -5.81 -14.94
N TYR A 214 -10.60 -5.02 -15.77
CA TYR A 214 -9.99 -3.76 -15.34
C TYR A 214 -10.94 -2.58 -15.61
N PRO A 215 -10.95 -1.51 -14.78
CA PRO A 215 -11.84 -0.37 -15.01
C PRO A 215 -11.61 0.33 -16.37
N PHE A 216 -10.36 0.35 -16.86
CA PHE A 216 -9.98 1.07 -18.08
C PHE A 216 -9.06 0.23 -19.00
N PRO A 217 -9.50 -0.95 -19.47
CA PRO A 217 -8.61 -1.94 -20.10
C PRO A 217 -8.11 -1.53 -21.49
N ASN A 218 -8.81 -0.58 -22.13
CA ASN A 218 -8.52 -0.11 -23.48
C ASN A 218 -7.58 1.11 -23.50
N LEU A 219 -7.35 1.77 -22.34
CA LEU A 219 -6.44 2.91 -22.28
C LEU A 219 -4.99 2.41 -22.32
N ARG A 220 -4.17 3.08 -23.12
CA ARG A 220 -2.79 2.68 -23.42
C ARG A 220 -1.76 3.73 -23.05
N ASN A 221 -2.16 5.00 -22.96
CA ASN A 221 -1.23 6.12 -22.78
C ASN A 221 -1.47 6.81 -21.44
N LEU A 222 -0.40 7.16 -20.73
CA LEU A 222 -0.49 7.90 -19.48
C LEU A 222 -0.25 9.39 -19.75
N VAL A 223 -1.19 10.24 -19.35
CA VAL A 223 -0.97 11.68 -19.20
C VAL A 223 -0.89 11.99 -17.71
N MET A 224 0.30 12.35 -17.24
CA MET A 224 0.58 12.62 -15.84
C MET A 224 0.78 14.12 -15.62
N VAL A 225 0.00 14.72 -14.73
CA VAL A 225 0.13 16.13 -14.35
C VAL A 225 0.70 16.20 -12.94
N ALA A 226 1.90 16.76 -12.80
CA ALA A 226 2.57 16.90 -11.51
C ALA A 226 1.93 18.00 -10.67
N GLY A 227 1.50 17.65 -9.46
CA GLY A 227 1.10 18.58 -8.42
C GLY A 227 2.26 19.43 -7.93
N HIS A 228 1.96 20.69 -7.58
CA HIS A 228 2.94 21.59 -6.96
C HIS A 228 2.38 22.43 -5.81
N SER A 229 1.08 22.34 -5.53
CA SER A 229 0.38 23.10 -4.48
C SER A 229 -1.02 22.53 -4.25
N VAL A 230 -1.59 22.81 -3.08
CA VAL A 230 -2.91 22.37 -2.65
C VAL A 230 -3.89 23.54 -2.78
N TYR A 231 -5.05 23.32 -3.41
CA TYR A 231 -6.12 24.30 -3.47
C TYR A 231 -6.90 24.25 -2.14
N THR A 232 -6.89 25.34 -1.38
CA THR A 232 -7.40 25.40 0.00
C THR A 232 -8.59 26.33 0.19
N SER A 233 -9.03 27.06 -0.84
CA SER A 233 -10.16 27.98 -0.68
C SER A 233 -11.44 27.24 -0.29
N SER A 234 -12.11 27.79 0.73
CA SER A 234 -13.44 27.38 1.19
C SER A 234 -14.57 27.87 0.28
N SER A 235 -14.29 28.81 -0.63
CA SER A 235 -15.23 29.33 -1.61
C SER A 235 -14.78 28.96 -3.03
N CYS A 236 -15.54 28.13 -3.73
CA CYS A 236 -15.19 27.54 -5.03
C CYS A 236 -14.98 28.55 -6.19
N GLY A 237 -14.95 29.87 -5.94
CA GLY A 237 -15.07 30.91 -6.97
C GLY A 237 -13.80 31.69 -7.34
N LYS A 238 -12.64 31.47 -6.70
CA LYS A 238 -11.42 32.31 -6.88
C LYS A 238 -10.14 31.50 -7.15
N VAL A 239 -10.23 30.42 -7.93
CA VAL A 239 -9.07 29.52 -8.19
C VAL A 239 -7.86 30.19 -8.85
N ASP A 240 -8.08 31.35 -9.46
CA ASP A 240 -7.08 32.21 -10.09
C ASP A 240 -6.31 33.10 -9.09
N LYS A 241 -6.70 33.09 -7.81
CA LYS A 241 -6.05 33.89 -6.76
C LYS A 241 -5.13 33.06 -5.89
N GLU A 242 -4.00 33.65 -5.51
CA GLU A 242 -2.97 33.03 -4.67
C GLU A 242 -3.47 32.66 -3.27
N ASP A 243 -4.42 33.44 -2.73
CA ASP A 243 -5.04 33.19 -1.40
C ASP A 243 -5.87 31.90 -1.37
N SER A 244 -6.19 31.35 -2.54
CA SER A 244 -6.95 30.13 -2.71
C SER A 244 -6.07 28.88 -2.82
N TRP A 245 -4.75 29.06 -2.81
CA TRP A 245 -3.75 28.00 -2.85
C TRP A 245 -2.85 28.06 -1.63
N PHE A 246 -2.48 26.90 -1.12
CA PHE A 246 -1.44 26.80 -0.12
C PHE A 246 -0.08 26.92 -0.82
N LEU A 247 0.55 28.08 -0.68
CA LEU A 247 1.84 28.42 -1.30
C LEU A 247 2.97 28.40 -0.26
N GLU A 248 4.06 27.70 -0.57
CA GLU A 248 5.31 27.84 0.19
C GLU A 248 5.86 29.26 0.06
N SER A 249 6.75 29.67 0.98
CA SER A 249 7.36 31.01 0.97
C SER A 249 7.95 31.40 -0.39
N TYR A 250 8.63 30.47 -1.08
CA TYR A 250 9.22 30.67 -2.41
C TYR A 250 8.19 30.68 -3.55
N GLN A 251 6.95 30.23 -3.30
CA GLN A 251 5.85 30.20 -4.28
C GLN A 251 4.94 31.44 -4.18
N LYS A 252 5.12 32.31 -3.18
CA LYS A 252 4.33 33.53 -2.99
C LYS A 252 4.73 34.65 -3.98
N ASN A 253 4.69 34.34 -5.27
CA ASN A 253 4.90 35.28 -6.35
C ASN A 253 3.55 35.60 -7.00
N PRO A 254 3.22 36.87 -7.31
CA PRO A 254 2.01 37.21 -8.06
C PRO A 254 1.96 36.47 -9.40
N GLY A 255 0.86 35.77 -9.70
CA GLY A 255 0.68 34.92 -10.88
C GLY A 255 1.02 33.44 -10.67
N GLN A 256 1.26 32.99 -9.44
CA GLN A 256 1.61 31.58 -9.19
C GLN A 256 0.44 30.65 -9.44
N ALA A 257 -0.76 31.06 -9.02
CA ALA A 257 -1.98 30.29 -9.22
C ALA A 257 -2.22 30.00 -10.72
N SER A 258 -2.00 30.99 -11.60
CA SER A 258 -2.19 30.80 -13.05
C SER A 258 -1.26 29.75 -13.65
N THR A 259 -0.09 29.51 -13.05
CA THR A 259 0.80 28.45 -13.53
C THR A 259 0.26 27.06 -13.19
N PHE A 260 -0.32 26.89 -12.00
CA PHE A 260 -0.99 25.63 -11.62
C PHE A 260 -2.22 25.36 -12.49
N LEU A 261 -3.02 26.40 -12.75
CA LEU A 261 -4.13 26.34 -13.69
C LEU A 261 -3.67 25.92 -15.09
N ALA A 262 -2.55 26.47 -15.57
CA ALA A 262 -1.98 26.09 -16.86
C ALA A 262 -1.55 24.61 -16.89
N HIS A 263 -0.95 24.07 -15.84
CA HIS A 263 -0.63 22.63 -15.79
C HIS A 263 -1.88 21.75 -15.90
N ILE A 264 -2.94 22.12 -15.18
CA ILE A 264 -4.21 21.38 -15.17
C ILE A 264 -4.82 21.38 -16.57
N GLN A 265 -4.94 22.56 -17.17
CA GLN A 265 -5.54 22.72 -18.49
C GLN A 265 -4.73 22.02 -19.58
N GLU A 266 -3.41 22.15 -19.58
CA GLU A 266 -2.51 21.49 -20.55
C GLU A 266 -2.65 19.95 -20.47
N GLY A 267 -2.71 19.37 -19.26
CA GLY A 267 -2.93 17.94 -19.10
C GLY A 267 -4.28 17.46 -19.65
N ILE A 268 -5.33 18.25 -19.44
CA ILE A 268 -6.66 17.97 -19.99
C ILE A 268 -6.64 18.08 -21.52
N ASP A 269 -5.99 19.09 -22.08
CA ASP A 269 -5.90 19.31 -23.53
C ASP A 269 -5.08 18.22 -24.23
N ILE A 270 -4.02 17.71 -23.60
CA ILE A 270 -3.27 16.55 -24.10
C ILE A 270 -4.16 15.29 -24.07
N ALA A 271 -4.81 15.03 -22.93
CA ALA A 271 -5.70 13.87 -22.80
C ALA A 271 -6.89 13.95 -23.78
N ALA A 272 -7.43 15.14 -24.04
CA ALA A 272 -8.53 15.35 -24.99
C ALA A 272 -8.18 14.99 -26.44
N LYS A 273 -6.91 15.10 -26.82
CA LYS A 273 -6.40 14.75 -28.16
C LYS A 273 -6.16 13.25 -28.35
N ASP A 274 -6.17 12.47 -27.26
CA ASP A 274 -5.90 11.04 -27.27
C ASP A 274 -6.97 10.28 -26.46
N GLU A 275 -7.90 9.64 -27.17
CA GLU A 275 -8.98 8.87 -26.56
C GLU A 275 -8.47 7.62 -25.81
N ALA A 276 -7.26 7.14 -26.12
CA ALA A 276 -6.61 6.04 -25.41
C ALA A 276 -5.80 6.50 -24.19
N ALA A 277 -5.78 7.80 -23.88
CA ALA A 277 -5.07 8.33 -22.72
C ALA A 277 -5.85 8.19 -21.41
N LEU A 278 -5.15 7.89 -20.33
CA LEU A 278 -5.61 8.06 -18.96
C LEU A 278 -4.94 9.30 -18.36
N LEU A 279 -5.75 10.26 -17.90
CA LEU A 279 -5.25 11.44 -17.21
C LEU A 279 -5.12 11.15 -15.71
N LEU A 280 -3.92 11.30 -15.15
CA LEU A 280 -3.66 11.22 -13.72
C LEU A 280 -3.08 12.55 -13.22
N PHE A 281 -3.81 13.23 -12.33
CA PHE A 281 -3.21 14.24 -11.47
C PHE A 281 -2.46 13.52 -10.35
N SER A 282 -1.18 13.82 -10.15
CA SER A 282 -0.34 13.13 -9.16
C SER A 282 0.26 14.10 -8.14
N GLY A 283 0.28 13.68 -6.87
CA GLY A 283 0.86 14.43 -5.77
C GLY A 283 0.04 14.26 -4.49
N GLY A 284 0.71 13.91 -3.39
CA GLY A 284 0.06 13.55 -2.14
C GLY A 284 -0.19 14.69 -1.14
N GLU A 285 -0.59 14.31 0.06
CA GLU A 285 -0.87 15.21 1.19
C GLU A 285 0.43 15.73 1.84
N THR A 286 1.24 16.47 1.08
CA THR A 286 2.62 16.80 1.50
C THR A 286 2.73 17.98 2.47
N ARG A 287 1.60 18.62 2.84
CA ARG A 287 1.57 19.91 3.55
C ARG A 287 0.61 19.89 4.72
N LYS A 288 1.15 19.85 5.94
CA LYS A 288 0.38 19.80 7.20
C LYS A 288 -0.65 20.93 7.30
N ASP A 289 -0.20 22.16 7.02
CA ASP A 289 -1.01 23.38 7.19
C ASP A 289 -2.08 23.56 6.10
N ALA A 290 -2.01 22.78 5.01
CA ALA A 290 -3.04 22.74 3.97
C ALA A 290 -4.22 21.81 4.34
N GLY A 291 -4.10 21.03 5.43
CA GLY A 291 -5.04 19.99 5.81
C GLY A 291 -4.82 18.67 5.05
N PRO A 292 -5.63 17.63 5.32
CA PRO A 292 -5.50 16.30 4.71
C PRO A 292 -6.07 16.30 3.29
N ARG A 293 -5.44 17.09 2.41
CA ARG A 293 -5.83 17.24 1.00
C ARG A 293 -4.59 17.07 0.13
N SER A 294 -4.70 16.17 -0.84
CA SER A 294 -3.62 15.91 -1.78
C SER A 294 -3.54 16.99 -2.87
N GLU A 295 -2.35 17.18 -3.43
CA GLU A 295 -2.16 18.07 -4.59
C GLU A 295 -2.96 17.55 -5.79
N ALA A 296 -3.03 16.22 -5.97
CA ALA A 296 -3.81 15.56 -7.00
C ALA A 296 -5.31 15.83 -6.90
N GLN A 297 -5.92 15.63 -5.73
CA GLN A 297 -7.34 15.96 -5.51
C GLN A 297 -7.63 17.43 -5.75
N SER A 298 -6.71 18.31 -5.34
CA SER A 298 -6.84 19.74 -5.56
C SER A 298 -6.93 20.08 -7.05
N TYR A 299 -6.05 19.49 -7.87
CA TYR A 299 -6.04 19.74 -9.31
C TYR A 299 -7.30 19.20 -9.98
N TRP A 300 -7.75 17.99 -9.61
CA TRP A 300 -8.99 17.42 -10.12
C TRP A 300 -10.22 18.27 -9.77
N ALA A 301 -10.32 18.74 -8.52
CA ALA A 301 -11.43 19.58 -8.06
C ALA A 301 -11.46 20.94 -8.76
N VAL A 302 -10.30 21.54 -9.02
CA VAL A 302 -10.19 22.78 -9.80
C VAL A 302 -10.64 22.57 -11.24
N ALA A 303 -10.22 21.48 -11.89
CA ALA A 303 -10.66 21.13 -13.24
C ALA A 303 -12.18 20.94 -13.33
N GLU A 304 -12.77 20.28 -12.32
CA GLU A 304 -14.22 20.08 -12.22
C GLU A 304 -14.95 21.41 -12.02
N ALA A 305 -14.53 22.23 -11.06
CA ALA A 305 -15.15 23.52 -10.78
C ALA A 305 -15.06 24.51 -11.96
N LYS A 306 -14.06 24.35 -12.83
CA LYS A 306 -13.90 25.14 -14.06
C LYS A 306 -14.58 24.55 -15.29
N GLU A 307 -15.23 23.39 -15.16
CA GLU A 307 -15.84 22.65 -16.26
C GLU A 307 -14.85 22.34 -17.40
N TRP A 308 -13.55 22.22 -17.09
CA TRP A 308 -12.49 22.07 -18.09
C TRP A 308 -12.44 20.71 -18.76
N PHE A 309 -13.01 19.68 -18.12
CA PHE A 309 -13.15 18.38 -18.77
C PHE A 309 -14.05 18.38 -20.02
N GLY A 310 -14.72 19.51 -20.31
CA GLY A 310 -15.56 19.74 -21.49
C GLY A 310 -17.03 19.36 -21.29
N LYS A 311 -17.87 19.70 -22.27
CA LYS A 311 -19.27 19.25 -22.34
C LYS A 311 -19.33 17.90 -23.05
N GLY A 312 -19.35 16.81 -22.27
CA GLY A 312 -19.41 15.43 -22.76
C GLY A 312 -18.48 14.50 -21.96
N GLU A 313 -18.75 13.19 -21.98
CA GLU A 313 -18.10 12.21 -21.10
C GLU A 313 -16.63 11.87 -21.41
N ASN A 314 -15.99 12.45 -22.43
CA ASN A 314 -14.75 11.85 -22.97
C ASN A 314 -13.54 11.95 -22.03
N VAL A 315 -13.11 13.13 -21.57
CA VAL A 315 -11.91 13.23 -20.68
C VAL A 315 -12.24 12.93 -19.23
N ARG A 316 -13.39 13.43 -18.76
CA ARG A 316 -13.80 13.29 -17.35
C ARG A 316 -13.87 11.83 -16.89
N SER A 317 -14.42 10.95 -17.73
CA SER A 317 -14.57 9.52 -17.40
C SER A 317 -13.24 8.79 -17.23
N ARG A 318 -12.15 9.33 -17.77
CA ARG A 318 -10.79 8.78 -17.76
C ARG A 318 -9.76 9.74 -17.13
N ALA A 319 -10.23 10.55 -16.18
CA ALA A 319 -9.40 11.43 -15.37
C ALA A 319 -9.48 11.03 -13.88
N LEU A 320 -8.37 10.61 -13.29
CA LEU A 320 -8.26 10.14 -11.92
C LEU A 320 -7.07 10.79 -11.18
N THR A 321 -6.87 10.39 -9.93
CA THR A 321 -5.81 10.90 -9.04
C THR A 321 -4.83 9.80 -8.64
N GLU A 322 -3.59 10.22 -8.41
CA GLU A 322 -2.55 9.50 -7.66
C GLU A 322 -2.14 10.39 -6.47
N GLU A 323 -2.37 9.92 -5.25
CA GLU A 323 -2.43 10.79 -4.06
C GLU A 323 -1.34 10.54 -3.02
N HIS A 324 -0.28 9.82 -3.37
CA HIS A 324 0.74 9.38 -2.42
C HIS A 324 2.13 9.88 -2.79
N ALA A 325 2.35 10.42 -3.99
CA ALA A 325 3.66 10.92 -4.37
C ALA A 325 4.13 12.13 -3.54
N ARG A 326 5.34 12.05 -2.98
CA ARG A 326 5.94 13.08 -2.12
C ARG A 326 6.99 13.90 -2.85
N ASP A 327 7.47 13.43 -3.99
CA ASP A 327 8.39 14.16 -4.84
C ASP A 327 8.16 13.90 -6.34
N SER A 328 8.97 14.54 -7.18
CA SER A 328 8.87 14.44 -8.65
C SER A 328 9.16 13.05 -9.21
N PHE A 329 9.97 12.23 -8.51
CA PHE A 329 10.27 10.87 -8.96
C PHE A 329 9.09 9.94 -8.63
N GLU A 330 8.58 10.02 -7.41
CA GLU A 330 7.37 9.29 -6.99
C GLU A 330 6.16 9.69 -7.83
N ASN A 331 6.04 10.97 -8.20
CA ASN A 331 4.99 11.46 -9.10
C ASN A 331 4.93 10.62 -10.39
N LEU A 332 6.09 10.35 -10.99
CA LEU A 332 6.18 9.54 -12.21
C LEU A 332 5.99 8.05 -11.91
N LEU A 333 6.77 7.49 -10.97
CA LEU A 333 6.76 6.06 -10.65
C LEU A 333 5.38 5.57 -10.17
N PHE A 334 4.74 6.33 -9.28
CA PHE A 334 3.46 5.98 -8.69
C PHE A 334 2.35 6.12 -9.73
N SER A 335 2.42 7.11 -10.62
CA SER A 335 1.46 7.23 -11.73
C SER A 335 1.55 6.06 -12.71
N VAL A 336 2.76 5.54 -12.97
CA VAL A 336 2.94 4.32 -13.79
C VAL A 336 2.32 3.11 -13.11
N CYS A 337 2.53 2.94 -11.81
CA CYS A 337 1.90 1.87 -11.04
C CYS A 337 0.37 2.01 -10.99
N ARG A 338 -0.14 3.23 -10.76
CA ARG A 338 -1.57 3.54 -10.74
C ARG A 338 -2.23 3.29 -12.10
N PHE A 339 -1.54 3.60 -13.19
CA PHE A 339 -2.00 3.26 -14.54
C PHE A 339 -2.15 1.74 -14.70
N ARG A 340 -1.18 0.95 -14.22
CA ARG A 340 -1.25 -0.52 -14.24
C ARG A 340 -2.48 -1.02 -13.45
N GLU A 341 -2.69 -0.53 -12.23
CA GLU A 341 -3.85 -0.91 -11.41
C GLU A 341 -5.18 -0.71 -12.13
N LEU A 342 -5.29 0.37 -12.91
CA LEU A 342 -6.51 0.79 -13.58
C LEU A 342 -6.75 0.14 -14.94
N THR A 343 -5.68 -0.21 -15.67
CA THR A 343 -5.77 -0.65 -17.07
C THR A 343 -5.39 -2.11 -17.29
N GLY A 344 -4.74 -2.75 -16.33
CA GLY A 344 -4.23 -4.12 -16.51
C GLY A 344 -2.87 -4.21 -17.18
N THR A 345 -2.38 -3.12 -17.78
CA THR A 345 -1.11 -3.08 -18.52
C THR A 345 -0.30 -1.84 -18.15
N TYR A 346 1.01 -1.85 -18.44
CA TYR A 346 1.84 -0.63 -18.28
C TYR A 346 1.64 0.31 -19.47
N PRO A 347 1.83 1.63 -19.28
CA PRO A 347 1.59 2.59 -20.35
C PRO A 347 2.53 2.37 -21.53
N GLN A 348 1.98 2.42 -22.74
CA GLN A 348 2.75 2.43 -23.98
C GLN A 348 3.49 3.76 -24.12
N ASN A 349 2.81 4.89 -23.91
CA ASN A 349 3.41 6.21 -23.93
C ASN A 349 3.17 6.95 -22.61
N ILE A 350 4.11 7.80 -22.21
CA ILE A 350 3.98 8.68 -21.05
C ILE A 350 4.15 10.13 -21.51
N SER A 351 3.15 10.96 -21.25
CA SER A 351 3.21 12.40 -21.37
C SER A 351 3.19 13.03 -19.99
N VAL A 352 4.24 13.77 -19.62
CA VAL A 352 4.31 14.49 -18.34
C VAL A 352 4.04 15.97 -18.54
N VAL A 353 3.18 16.54 -17.70
CA VAL A 353 2.91 17.98 -17.62
C VAL A 353 3.43 18.55 -16.32
N SER A 354 4.32 19.53 -16.40
CA SER A 354 4.89 20.22 -15.23
C SER A 354 5.54 21.55 -15.67
N TYR A 355 6.43 22.12 -14.85
CA TYR A 355 7.15 23.36 -15.19
C TYR A 355 8.18 23.16 -16.29
N ASP A 356 8.28 24.09 -17.25
CA ASP A 356 9.30 24.10 -18.31
C ASP A 356 10.73 23.83 -17.81
N PHE A 357 11.14 24.49 -16.73
CA PHE A 357 12.48 24.32 -16.17
C PHE A 357 12.76 22.93 -15.58
N LYS A 358 11.72 22.11 -15.34
CA LYS A 358 11.84 20.73 -14.79
C LYS A 358 11.96 19.67 -15.88
N GLU A 359 11.86 20.02 -17.16
CA GLU A 359 11.88 19.10 -18.28
C GLU A 359 13.07 18.13 -18.23
N GLU A 360 14.29 18.67 -18.13
CA GLU A 360 15.50 17.84 -18.11
C GLU A 360 15.49 16.83 -16.94
N ARG A 361 14.96 17.22 -15.77
CA ARG A 361 14.88 16.29 -14.63
C ARG A 361 13.93 15.14 -14.93
N PHE A 362 12.76 15.40 -15.51
CA PHE A 362 11.82 14.33 -15.83
C PHE A 362 12.29 13.49 -17.01
N ALA A 363 12.64 14.14 -18.12
CA ALA A 363 12.96 13.48 -19.39
C ALA A 363 14.32 12.78 -19.37
N GLN A 364 15.32 13.29 -18.65
CA GLN A 364 16.69 12.75 -18.69
C GLN A 364 17.08 12.00 -17.42
N LEU A 365 16.55 12.38 -16.25
CA LEU A 365 16.89 11.71 -14.98
C LEU A 365 15.81 10.70 -14.58
N HIS A 366 14.58 11.14 -14.31
CA HIS A 366 13.52 10.26 -13.79
C HIS A 366 13.12 9.18 -14.78
N ARG A 367 12.90 9.54 -16.05
CA ARG A 367 12.64 8.58 -17.14
C ARG A 367 13.75 7.54 -17.23
N SER A 368 15.01 7.99 -17.20
CA SER A 368 16.17 7.09 -17.29
C SER A 368 16.28 6.16 -16.08
N ALA A 369 16.00 6.66 -14.87
CA ALA A 369 15.97 5.86 -13.65
C ALA A 369 14.83 4.82 -13.67
N LEU A 370 13.70 5.15 -14.31
CA LEU A 370 12.61 4.20 -14.61
C LEU A 370 12.93 3.23 -15.76
N GLY A 371 14.01 3.42 -16.50
CA GLY A 371 14.30 2.65 -17.71
C GLY A 371 13.22 2.79 -18.79
N PHE A 372 12.46 3.89 -18.81
CA PHE A 372 11.38 4.09 -19.77
C PHE A 372 11.93 4.62 -21.12
N PRO A 373 11.52 4.08 -22.29
CA PRO A 373 12.11 4.47 -23.57
C PRO A 373 11.87 5.95 -23.91
N GLU A 374 12.92 6.61 -24.39
CA GLU A 374 12.87 8.02 -24.80
C GLU A 374 11.87 8.26 -25.94
N SER A 375 11.79 7.33 -26.91
CA SER A 375 10.86 7.41 -28.04
C SER A 375 9.38 7.35 -27.65
N ARG A 376 9.06 6.92 -26.42
CA ARG A 376 7.71 6.79 -25.89
C ARG A 376 7.41 7.77 -24.76
N PHE A 377 8.32 8.70 -24.49
CA PHE A 377 8.20 9.68 -23.41
C PHE A 377 8.16 11.10 -23.97
N SER A 378 7.11 11.84 -23.64
CA SER A 378 6.93 13.26 -23.99
C SER A 378 6.78 14.12 -22.75
N TYR A 379 7.19 15.38 -22.87
CA TYR A 379 7.10 16.37 -21.81
C TYR A 379 6.44 17.64 -22.33
N SER A 380 5.46 18.17 -21.60
CA SER A 380 4.88 19.49 -21.84
C SER A 380 5.15 20.39 -20.63
N GLY A 381 5.95 21.42 -20.87
CA GLY A 381 6.35 22.39 -19.86
C GLY A 381 5.51 23.65 -19.93
N THR A 382 4.86 24.02 -18.83
CA THR A 382 4.25 25.36 -18.73
C THR A 382 5.24 26.34 -18.07
N PRO A 383 5.26 27.61 -18.49
CA PRO A 383 6.27 28.56 -18.05
C PRO A 383 6.07 28.96 -16.58
N ALA A 384 7.17 29.07 -15.86
CA ALA A 384 7.16 29.78 -14.57
C ALA A 384 6.89 31.29 -14.78
N ILE A 385 6.39 31.96 -13.74
CA ILE A 385 6.24 33.43 -13.74
C ILE A 385 7.60 34.08 -14.02
N SER A 386 7.61 35.09 -14.89
CA SER A 386 8.82 35.79 -15.33
C SER A 386 9.70 36.29 -14.18
N SER A 387 9.10 36.83 -13.11
CA SER A 387 9.81 37.33 -11.92
C SER A 387 10.50 36.24 -11.10
N ALA A 388 9.99 35.00 -11.12
CA ALA A 388 10.53 33.88 -10.37
C ALA A 388 11.42 32.95 -11.20
N LYS A 389 11.43 33.12 -12.54
CA LYS A 389 12.07 32.19 -13.49
C LYS A 389 13.55 31.94 -13.20
N ALA A 390 14.34 33.00 -12.98
CA ALA A 390 15.78 32.86 -12.73
C ALA A 390 16.08 32.10 -11.41
N ALA A 391 15.34 32.42 -10.35
CA ALA A 391 15.48 31.73 -9.06
C ALA A 391 15.04 30.26 -9.15
N ALA A 392 13.95 29.99 -9.86
CA ALA A 392 13.45 28.64 -10.10
C ALA A 392 14.46 27.79 -10.89
N GLN A 393 15.06 28.33 -11.95
CA GLN A 393 16.10 27.65 -12.73
C GLN A 393 17.35 27.35 -11.89
N LYS A 394 17.78 28.29 -11.05
CA LYS A 394 18.92 28.08 -10.13
C LYS A 394 18.61 26.99 -9.09
N GLY A 395 17.43 27.03 -8.49
CA GLY A 395 16.99 26.01 -7.54
C GLY A 395 16.87 24.64 -8.18
N GLU A 396 16.36 24.58 -9.42
CA GLU A 396 16.25 23.33 -10.17
C GLU A 396 17.61 22.73 -10.53
N ALA A 397 18.60 23.54 -10.90
CA ALA A 397 19.96 23.05 -11.18
C ALA A 397 20.54 22.27 -9.99
N LEU A 398 20.33 22.75 -8.76
CA LEU A 398 20.76 22.04 -7.55
C LEU A 398 20.02 20.69 -7.39
N VAL A 399 18.71 20.68 -7.60
CA VAL A 399 17.92 19.45 -7.45
C VAL A 399 18.26 18.43 -8.55
N ARG A 400 18.57 18.87 -9.77
CA ARG A 400 19.08 17.99 -10.83
C ARG A 400 20.39 17.34 -10.42
N THR A 401 21.33 18.07 -9.84
CA THR A 401 22.58 17.48 -9.32
C THR A 401 22.28 16.42 -8.26
N GLN A 402 21.35 16.69 -7.33
CA GLN A 402 20.94 15.72 -6.32
C GLN A 402 20.39 14.43 -6.93
N PHE A 403 19.51 14.52 -7.94
CA PHE A 403 18.99 13.32 -8.63
C PHE A 403 19.98 12.66 -9.58
N LYS A 404 21.04 13.35 -10.02
CA LYS A 404 22.16 12.70 -10.72
C LYS A 404 22.96 11.80 -9.79
N GLU A 405 23.14 12.22 -8.54
CA GLU A 405 23.86 11.46 -7.50
C GLU A 405 22.99 10.38 -6.85
N ASP A 406 21.68 10.64 -6.71
CA ASP A 406 20.70 9.74 -6.10
C ASP A 406 19.44 9.65 -6.98
N PRO A 407 19.48 8.86 -8.07
CA PRO A 407 18.41 8.80 -9.08
C PRO A 407 17.04 8.37 -8.55
N TYR A 408 17.03 7.63 -7.43
CA TYR A 408 15.82 7.10 -6.80
C TYR A 408 15.41 7.91 -5.56
N GLY A 409 16.19 8.92 -5.16
CA GLY A 409 15.91 9.77 -4.00
C GLY A 409 15.88 9.00 -2.67
N CYS A 410 16.78 8.03 -2.51
CA CYS A 410 16.85 7.15 -1.34
C CYS A 410 17.75 7.68 -0.22
N GLN A 411 18.57 8.70 -0.48
CA GLN A 411 19.59 9.18 0.44
C GLN A 411 19.59 10.70 0.58
N GLY A 412 20.44 11.18 1.50
CA GLY A 412 20.79 12.60 1.61
C GLY A 412 19.61 13.55 1.81
N SER A 413 19.63 14.67 1.10
CA SER A 413 18.60 15.71 1.19
C SER A 413 17.27 15.29 0.56
N LEU A 414 17.31 14.46 -0.50
CA LEU A 414 16.10 14.00 -1.19
C LEU A 414 15.26 13.09 -0.28
N TYR A 415 15.91 12.11 0.37
CA TYR A 415 15.23 11.23 1.31
C TYR A 415 14.67 11.97 2.53
N ARG A 416 15.44 12.87 3.15
CA ARG A 416 14.96 13.69 4.27
C ARG A 416 13.75 14.55 3.86
N LYS A 417 13.76 15.08 2.63
CA LYS A 417 12.64 15.82 2.07
C LYS A 417 11.40 14.95 1.86
N LYS A 418 11.56 13.70 1.40
CA LYS A 418 10.43 12.74 1.30
C LYS A 418 9.84 12.43 2.68
N LEU A 419 10.67 12.15 3.69
CA LEU A 419 10.22 11.91 5.06
C LEU A 419 9.44 13.10 5.64
N GLY A 420 9.91 14.33 5.39
CA GLY A 420 9.23 15.55 5.84
C GLY A 420 7.93 15.87 5.09
N ARG A 421 7.63 15.16 3.99
CA ARG A 421 6.46 15.37 3.12
C ARG A 421 5.39 14.30 3.29
N ASP A 422 5.39 13.62 4.43
CA ASP A 422 4.30 12.75 4.87
C ASP A 422 3.79 13.19 6.26
N PRO A 423 3.28 14.43 6.40
CA PRO A 423 2.84 14.97 7.69
C PRO A 423 1.62 14.25 8.28
N PHE A 424 0.92 13.43 7.50
CA PHE A 424 -0.27 12.69 7.91
C PHE A 424 -0.02 11.17 8.03
N HIS A 425 1.22 10.71 7.84
CA HIS A 425 1.62 9.31 7.96
C HIS A 425 0.72 8.37 7.14
N ARG A 426 0.53 8.70 5.86
CA ARG A 426 -0.31 7.94 4.93
C ARG A 426 0.38 6.63 4.55
N THR A 427 -0.33 5.51 4.64
CA THR A 427 0.13 4.23 4.08
C THR A 427 0.24 4.35 2.56
N ILE A 428 1.42 4.09 2.01
CA ILE A 428 1.66 4.10 0.56
C ILE A 428 1.22 2.75 -0.01
N PRO A 429 0.30 2.72 -1.00
CA PRO A 429 -0.26 1.47 -1.54
C PRO A 429 0.70 0.72 -2.47
N TYR A 430 1.78 1.36 -2.91
CA TYR A 430 2.73 0.80 -3.87
C TYR A 430 3.88 0.06 -3.18
N PRO A 431 4.37 -1.06 -3.74
CA PRO A 431 4.09 -1.57 -5.10
C PRO A 431 2.98 -2.63 -5.21
N ASN A 432 2.06 -2.76 -4.25
CA ASN A 432 1.09 -3.87 -4.23
C ASN A 432 0.22 -3.96 -5.50
N GLY A 433 -0.06 -2.84 -6.18
CA GLY A 433 -0.77 -2.79 -7.45
C GLY A 433 0.05 -3.01 -8.73
N CYS A 434 1.37 -3.16 -8.60
CA CYS A 434 2.31 -3.34 -9.70
C CYS A 434 3.46 -4.30 -9.32
N PRO A 435 3.15 -5.57 -8.99
CA PRO A 435 4.14 -6.52 -8.49
C PRO A 435 5.28 -6.77 -9.49
N GLU A 436 5.04 -6.59 -10.80
CA GLU A 436 6.05 -6.81 -11.84
C GLU A 436 7.23 -5.82 -11.74
N ILE A 437 7.06 -4.69 -11.02
CA ILE A 437 8.12 -3.69 -10.80
C ILE A 437 8.45 -3.49 -9.31
N GLU A 438 8.06 -4.43 -8.43
CA GLU A 438 8.34 -4.36 -6.99
C GLU A 438 9.83 -4.10 -6.69
N GLY A 439 10.73 -4.73 -7.44
CA GLY A 439 12.17 -4.53 -7.27
C GLY A 439 12.65 -3.11 -7.58
N LEU A 440 11.99 -2.39 -8.49
CA LEU A 440 12.30 -0.99 -8.81
C LEU A 440 12.00 -0.07 -7.61
N PHE A 441 10.94 -0.34 -6.84
CA PHE A 441 10.58 0.41 -5.65
C PHE A 441 11.58 0.23 -4.49
N ARG A 442 12.28 -0.90 -4.46
CA ARG A 442 13.29 -1.22 -3.44
C ARG A 442 14.71 -0.82 -3.85
N TYR A 443 14.90 -0.36 -5.09
CA TYR A 443 16.21 -0.09 -5.63
C TYR A 443 16.70 1.32 -5.29
N CYS A 444 17.93 1.41 -4.80
CA CYS A 444 18.56 2.64 -4.32
C CYS A 444 20.01 2.79 -4.80
N GLY A 445 20.28 2.39 -6.04
CA GLY A 445 21.61 2.50 -6.68
C GLY A 445 21.79 3.78 -7.49
N THR A 446 23.03 4.05 -7.90
CA THR A 446 23.38 5.17 -8.78
C THR A 446 23.31 4.82 -10.27
N ALA A 447 23.36 3.53 -10.60
CA ALA A 447 23.14 3.01 -11.95
C ALA A 447 21.64 2.81 -12.21
N PRO A 448 21.19 2.71 -13.47
CA PRO A 448 19.84 2.27 -13.79
C PRO A 448 19.54 0.90 -13.18
N TYR A 449 18.30 0.70 -12.74
CA TYR A 449 17.81 -0.55 -12.18
C TYR A 449 18.09 -1.73 -13.14
N PRO A 450 18.82 -2.77 -12.69
CA PRO A 450 19.27 -3.85 -13.57
C PRO A 450 18.21 -4.95 -13.78
N GLY A 451 17.09 -4.90 -13.05
CA GLY A 451 16.05 -5.91 -13.14
C GLY A 451 15.16 -5.73 -14.37
N TYR A 452 14.32 -6.73 -14.63
CA TYR A 452 13.34 -6.68 -15.70
C TYR A 452 12.34 -5.54 -15.50
N LEU A 453 12.04 -4.81 -16.59
CA LEU A 453 11.01 -3.78 -16.63
C LEU A 453 10.05 -4.09 -17.79
N PRO A 454 8.72 -4.13 -17.55
CA PRO A 454 7.73 -4.53 -18.55
C PRO A 454 7.68 -3.66 -19.83
N TRP A 455 8.23 -2.46 -19.77
CA TRP A 455 8.28 -1.50 -20.86
C TRP A 455 9.68 -1.37 -21.50
N ALA A 456 10.66 -2.19 -21.14
CA ALA A 456 12.02 -2.11 -21.69
C ALA A 456 12.18 -2.73 -23.09
N GLN A 457 11.08 -3.14 -23.72
CA GLN A 457 11.04 -3.67 -25.10
C GLN A 457 10.78 -2.58 -26.13
#